data_AF-A0A146KIK8-F1
#
_entry.id   AF-A0A146KIK8-F1
#
_cell.length_a   1.000
_cell.length_b   1.000
_cell.length_c   1.000
_cell.angle_alpha   90.00
_cell.angle_beta   90.00
_cell.angle_gamma   90.00
#
_symmetry.space_group_name_H-M   'P 1'
#
loop_
_entity.id
_entity.type
_entity.pdbx_description
1 polymer ?
#
loop_
_entity_poly.entity_id
_entity_poly.type
_entity_poly.pdbx_seq_one_letter_code
_entity_poly.pdbx_strand_id
1 'polypeptide(L)'
;KRSFCNHGTILTNNISKVPSSSQYVIQEYQKDILLFKGHRFENRLMMLITSLDPLIVYLHPSGFSRFQKRKFKKIDPNNMFNNIQQLMVDSYGANKSKWVTDSGFKSYINSHQLNKLFNNNASSFNFNLSNQPLNSNFIKDQIHLMIVRLLQVTQDKLRKNIDHVQTFPRRFFQLFGIDQFWLRNGTSMMYE
;
A
#
# COMPACT_ATOMS: atom_id res chain seq x y z
N LYS A 1 -0.48 15.51 17.25
CA LYS A 1 -0.07 14.12 17.52
C LYS A 1 0.13 13.43 16.16
N ARG A 2 1.28 12.79 15.92
CA ARG A 2 1.50 12.00 14.69
C ARG A 2 0.66 10.71 14.78
N SER A 3 -0.15 10.43 13.76
CA SER A 3 -0.80 9.13 13.58
C SER A 3 0.23 8.16 13.01
N PHE A 4 0.36 6.97 13.60
CA PHE A 4 1.21 5.88 13.09
C PHE A 4 0.60 4.53 13.52
N CYS A 5 0.82 3.46 12.76
CA CYS A 5 0.32 2.11 13.06
C CYS A 5 -1.19 2.09 13.44
N ASN A 6 -2.05 2.63 12.57
CA ASN A 6 -3.52 2.70 12.73
C ASN A 6 -4.04 3.54 13.92
N HIS A 7 -3.18 4.19 14.71
CA HIS A 7 -3.62 5.00 15.85
C HIS A 7 -4.45 6.19 15.38
N GLY A 8 -5.72 6.24 15.77
CA GLY A 8 -6.64 7.31 15.39
C GLY A 8 -7.41 7.06 14.10
N THR A 9 -7.33 5.85 13.53
CA THR A 9 -8.21 5.44 12.41
C THR A 9 -9.57 4.99 12.94
N ILE A 10 -10.64 5.54 12.39
CA ILE A 10 -12.03 5.19 12.72
C ILE A 10 -12.70 4.69 11.45
N LEU A 11 -13.34 3.53 11.53
CA LEU A 11 -14.22 2.99 10.50
C LEU A 11 -15.65 3.19 10.98
N THR A 12 -16.42 3.96 10.22
CA THR A 12 -17.82 4.26 10.54
C THR A 12 -18.62 4.38 9.25
N ASN A 13 -19.88 3.94 9.30
CA ASN A 13 -20.90 4.25 8.29
C ASN A 13 -21.80 5.43 8.73
N ASN A 14 -21.47 6.08 9.86
CA ASN A 14 -22.21 7.18 10.45
C ASN A 14 -21.28 8.37 10.67
N ILE A 15 -21.54 9.47 9.96
CA ILE A 15 -20.75 10.71 10.00
C ILE A 15 -20.78 11.38 11.37
N SER A 16 -21.85 11.22 12.14
CA SER A 16 -21.98 11.77 13.50
C SER A 16 -20.98 11.15 14.50
N LYS A 17 -20.35 10.02 14.14
CA LYS A 17 -19.28 9.40 14.94
C LYS A 17 -17.89 9.97 14.62
N VAL A 18 -17.76 10.83 13.60
CA VAL A 18 -16.50 11.50 13.26
C VAL A 18 -16.32 12.70 14.18
N PRO A 19 -15.23 12.79 14.97
CA PRO A 19 -15.05 13.90 15.89
C PRO A 19 -14.87 15.23 15.15
N SER A 20 -15.64 16.26 15.53
CA SER A 20 -15.63 17.59 14.89
C SER A 20 -14.37 18.42 15.19
N SER A 21 -13.59 18.04 16.20
CA SER A 21 -12.52 18.87 16.79
C SER A 21 -11.12 18.61 16.25
N SER A 22 -10.96 17.78 15.21
CA SER A 22 -9.66 17.44 14.65
C SER A 22 -9.67 17.41 13.12
N GLN A 23 -8.53 17.72 12.51
CA GLN A 23 -8.33 17.58 11.07
C GLN A 23 -8.24 16.09 10.72
N TYR A 24 -9.34 15.53 10.23
CA TYR A 24 -9.40 14.17 9.69
C TYR A 24 -9.45 14.21 8.16
N VAL A 25 -8.80 13.22 7.54
CA VAL A 25 -9.12 12.85 6.16
C VAL A 25 -10.20 11.79 6.21
N ILE A 26 -11.33 12.04 5.55
CA ILE A 26 -12.41 11.07 5.39
C ILE A 26 -12.23 10.42 4.03
N GLN A 27 -12.10 9.09 4.00
CA GLN A 27 -11.92 8.31 2.79
C GLN A 27 -12.91 7.15 2.74
N GLU A 28 -13.43 6.86 1.56
CA GLU A 28 -14.25 5.67 1.33
C GLU A 28 -13.44 4.40 1.62
N TYR A 29 -13.99 3.52 2.46
CA TYR A 29 -13.39 2.23 2.73
C TYR A 29 -13.55 1.30 1.52
N GLN A 30 -12.44 1.01 0.85
CA GLN A 30 -12.41 0.10 -0.28
C GLN A 30 -12.65 -1.36 0.17
N LYS A 31 -13.78 -1.92 -0.27
CA LYS A 31 -14.18 -3.31 0.05
C LYS A 31 -13.71 -4.30 -1.01
N ASP A 32 -13.57 -3.86 -2.26
CA ASP A 32 -13.25 -4.74 -3.38
C ASP A 32 -11.74 -4.87 -3.62
N ILE A 33 -11.05 -5.31 -2.58
CA ILE A 33 -9.59 -5.43 -2.56
C ILE A 33 -9.12 -6.82 -3.02
N LEU A 34 -7.91 -6.86 -3.56
CA LEU A 34 -7.18 -8.08 -3.86
C LEU A 34 -6.75 -8.75 -2.55
N LEU A 35 -7.04 -10.03 -2.43
CA LEU A 35 -6.74 -10.88 -1.29
C LEU A 35 -5.93 -12.07 -1.77
N PHE A 36 -4.95 -12.49 -0.97
CA PHE A 36 -4.23 -13.74 -1.20
C PHE A 36 -4.66 -14.77 -0.16
N LYS A 37 -5.20 -15.91 -0.60
CA LYS A 37 -5.77 -16.95 0.29
C LYS A 37 -6.80 -16.40 1.30
N GLY A 38 -7.49 -15.32 0.93
CA GLY A 38 -8.46 -14.63 1.79
C GLY A 38 -7.84 -13.64 2.79
N HIS A 39 -6.54 -13.37 2.75
CA HIS A 39 -5.88 -12.38 3.60
C HIS A 39 -5.72 -11.04 2.86
N ARG A 40 -6.05 -9.94 3.53
CA ARG A 40 -5.68 -8.60 3.06
C ARG A 40 -4.18 -8.43 3.21
N PHE A 41 -3.60 -7.71 2.26
CA PHE A 41 -2.20 -7.34 2.30
C PHE A 41 -2.00 -5.97 1.71
N GLU A 42 -0.90 -5.37 2.10
CA GLU A 42 -0.41 -4.09 1.60
C GLU A 42 1.02 -4.29 1.12
N ASN A 43 1.46 -3.39 0.25
CA ASN A 43 2.79 -3.40 -0.31
C ASN A 43 3.44 -2.04 -0.13
N ARG A 44 4.62 -2.03 0.49
CA ARG A 44 5.48 -0.86 0.63
C ARG A 44 6.42 -0.83 -0.57
N LEU A 45 6.21 0.14 -1.45
CA LEU A 45 7.18 0.49 -2.49
C LEU A 45 8.21 1.47 -1.93
N MET A 46 9.40 1.46 -2.53
CA MET A 46 10.47 2.39 -2.21
C MET A 46 10.78 3.21 -3.46
N MET A 47 10.48 4.51 -3.41
CA MET A 47 10.65 5.44 -4.51
C MET A 47 11.72 6.48 -4.16
N LEU A 48 12.78 6.57 -4.97
CA LEU A 48 13.85 7.53 -4.79
C LEU A 48 13.73 8.64 -5.84
N ILE A 49 13.55 9.88 -5.38
CA ILE A 49 13.63 11.07 -6.22
C ILE A 49 15.02 11.67 -6.08
N THR A 50 15.74 11.81 -7.19
CA THR A 50 17.12 12.34 -7.21
C THR A 50 17.24 13.70 -7.91
N SER A 51 16.21 14.08 -8.66
CA SER A 51 16.16 15.37 -9.34
C SER A 51 14.70 15.71 -9.61
N LEU A 52 14.37 16.99 -9.48
CA LEU A 52 13.02 17.50 -9.73
C LEU A 52 12.94 18.19 -11.10
N ASP A 53 14.06 18.65 -11.62
CA ASP A 53 14.16 19.17 -12.98
C ASP A 53 15.57 18.85 -13.56
N PRO A 54 15.65 17.95 -14.57
CA PRO A 54 14.56 17.08 -15.02
C PRO A 54 14.09 16.16 -13.88
N LEU A 55 12.81 15.78 -13.86
CA LEU A 55 12.28 14.87 -12.84
C LEU A 55 12.88 13.46 -13.05
N ILE A 56 13.66 12.98 -12.09
CA ILE A 56 14.30 11.65 -12.13
C ILE A 56 13.90 10.86 -10.89
N VAL A 57 13.17 9.77 -11.13
CA VAL A 57 12.59 8.90 -10.12
C VAL A 57 13.00 7.45 -10.36
N TYR A 58 13.40 6.76 -9.30
CA TYR A 58 13.73 5.35 -9.31
C TYR A 58 12.78 4.57 -8.41
N LEU A 59 12.25 3.45 -8.89
CA LEU A 59 11.54 2.47 -8.05
C LEU A 59 12.52 1.38 -7.64
N HIS A 60 12.78 1.28 -6.35
CA HIS A 60 13.76 0.33 -5.83
C HIS A 60 13.13 -1.07 -5.64
N PRO A 61 13.83 -2.17 -5.99
CA PRO A 61 13.30 -3.54 -5.87
C PRO A 61 13.07 -4.00 -4.42
N SER A 62 13.61 -3.32 -3.42
CA SER A 62 13.59 -3.74 -2.01
C SER A 62 12.29 -3.42 -1.25
N GLY A 63 11.17 -3.25 -1.94
CA GLY A 63 9.86 -3.18 -1.30
C GLY A 63 9.50 -4.48 -0.58
N PHE A 64 8.48 -4.41 0.26
CA PHE A 64 7.97 -5.56 1.00
C PHE A 64 6.46 -5.54 1.08
N SER A 65 5.86 -6.71 1.30
CA SER A 65 4.43 -6.85 1.47
C SER A 65 4.11 -7.45 2.83
N ARG A 66 3.10 -6.89 3.49
CA ARG A 66 2.59 -7.34 4.79
C ARG A 66 1.18 -7.89 4.63
N PHE A 67 0.97 -9.11 5.09
CA PHE A 67 -0.33 -9.77 5.11
C PHE A 67 -0.92 -9.71 6.53
N GLN A 68 -2.24 -9.60 6.61
CA GLN A 68 -2.96 -9.79 7.86
C GLN A 68 -2.79 -11.22 8.35
N LYS A 69 -2.66 -11.40 9.67
CA LYS A 69 -2.54 -12.73 10.26
C LYS A 69 -3.79 -13.58 10.04
N ARG A 70 -4.97 -12.96 10.06
CA ARG A 70 -6.26 -13.64 9.89
C ARG A 70 -6.88 -13.30 8.54
N LYS A 71 -7.79 -14.15 8.08
CA LYS A 71 -8.56 -13.89 6.85
C LYS A 71 -9.42 -12.63 7.00
N PHE A 72 -9.48 -11.88 5.92
CA PHE A 72 -10.34 -10.73 5.76
C PHE A 72 -11.80 -11.16 5.86
N LYS A 73 -12.53 -10.60 6.83
CA LYS A 73 -13.96 -10.82 7.00
C LYS A 73 -14.72 -9.63 6.42
N LYS A 74 -15.94 -9.88 5.93
CA LYS A 74 -16.84 -8.79 5.58
C LYS A 74 -17.01 -7.89 6.81
N ILE A 75 -17.02 -6.58 6.58
CA ILE A 75 -17.26 -5.59 7.63
C ILE A 75 -18.61 -5.90 8.27
N ASP A 76 -18.58 -6.24 9.55
CA ASP A 76 -19.76 -6.26 10.39
C ASP A 76 -20.14 -4.81 10.76
N PRO A 77 -21.31 -4.29 10.32
CA PRO A 77 -21.76 -2.95 10.65
C PRO A 77 -21.97 -2.74 12.15
N ASN A 78 -22.28 -3.82 12.88
CA ASN A 78 -22.50 -3.80 14.32
C ASN A 78 -21.18 -3.88 15.11
N ASN A 79 -20.08 -4.22 14.43
CA ASN A 79 -18.77 -4.41 15.05
C ASN A 79 -17.63 -3.78 14.22
N MET A 80 -17.79 -2.50 13.87
CA MET A 80 -16.84 -1.79 13.02
C MET A 80 -15.44 -1.62 13.65
N PHE A 81 -15.34 -1.59 14.99
CA PHE A 81 -14.06 -1.53 15.69
C PHE A 81 -13.20 -2.79 15.49
N ASN A 82 -13.81 -3.98 15.50
CA ASN A 82 -13.08 -5.24 15.27
C ASN A 82 -12.58 -5.41 13.83
N ASN A 83 -13.13 -4.65 12.87
CA ASN A 83 -12.73 -4.69 11.46
C ASN A 83 -11.43 -3.91 11.16
N ILE A 84 -11.05 -2.97 12.03
CA ILE A 84 -9.80 -2.17 11.92
C ILE A 84 -8.62 -2.87 12.63
N GLN A 85 -8.90 -3.65 13.67
CA GLN A 85 -7.88 -4.17 14.58
C GLN A 85 -7.08 -5.38 14.09
N GLN A 86 -7.33 -5.91 12.88
CA GLN A 86 -6.38 -6.88 12.32
C GLN A 86 -5.15 -6.13 11.82
N LEU A 87 -4.26 -5.84 12.78
CA LEU A 87 -2.94 -5.29 12.55
C LEU A 87 -2.25 -6.16 11.50
N MET A 88 -1.69 -5.49 10.49
CA MET A 88 -0.66 -6.09 9.68
C MET A 88 0.42 -6.61 10.62
N VAL A 89 0.97 -7.77 10.29
CA VAL A 89 2.07 -8.28 11.09
C VAL A 89 3.26 -7.36 10.87
N ASP A 90 3.54 -6.52 11.86
CA ASP A 90 4.71 -5.65 11.85
C ASP A 90 5.95 -6.45 12.20
N SER A 91 6.96 -6.26 11.36
CA SER A 91 8.22 -6.99 11.32
C SER A 91 9.24 -6.57 12.40
N TYR A 92 8.83 -5.74 13.36
CA TYR A 92 9.72 -5.16 14.36
C TYR A 92 9.88 -6.00 15.63
N GLY A 93 9.36 -7.23 15.67
CA GLY A 93 9.37 -8.10 16.85
C GLY A 93 10.18 -9.39 16.68
N ALA A 94 10.98 -9.75 17.70
CA ALA A 94 11.79 -10.97 17.74
C ALA A 94 11.00 -12.30 17.67
N ASN A 95 9.68 -12.27 17.85
CA ASN A 95 8.85 -13.47 17.87
C ASN A 95 8.47 -13.95 16.46
N LYS A 96 9.21 -14.92 15.93
CA LYS A 96 9.02 -15.54 14.61
C LYS A 96 7.61 -16.11 14.35
N SER A 97 6.85 -16.50 15.39
CA SER A 97 5.46 -16.99 15.24
C SER A 97 4.46 -15.89 14.85
N LYS A 98 4.81 -14.61 15.02
CA LYS A 98 4.00 -13.49 14.53
C LYS A 98 4.01 -13.42 13.01
N TRP A 99 5.05 -13.95 12.37
CA TRP A 99 5.36 -13.80 10.95
C TRP A 99 4.71 -14.84 10.04
N VAL A 100 3.72 -15.58 10.57
CA VAL A 100 2.98 -16.61 9.86
C VAL A 100 1.49 -16.33 10.03
N THR A 101 0.75 -16.40 8.92
CA THR A 101 -0.70 -16.26 8.89
C THR A 101 -1.39 -17.52 9.44
N ASP A 102 -2.67 -17.43 9.79
CA ASP A 102 -3.46 -18.60 10.20
C ASP A 102 -3.60 -19.66 9.07
N SER A 103 -3.35 -19.25 7.82
CA SER A 103 -3.28 -20.12 6.65
C SER A 103 -1.87 -20.68 6.38
N GLY A 104 -0.93 -20.51 7.32
CA GLY A 104 0.36 -21.21 7.34
C GLY A 104 1.45 -20.64 6.44
N PHE A 105 1.31 -19.42 5.90
CA PHE A 105 2.33 -18.79 5.04
C PHE A 105 2.93 -17.53 5.68
N LYS A 106 4.10 -17.10 5.18
CA LYS A 106 4.81 -15.92 5.72
C LYS A 106 3.96 -14.66 5.55
N SER A 107 3.73 -13.93 6.64
CA SER A 107 2.97 -12.67 6.63
C SER A 107 3.81 -11.46 6.23
N TYR A 108 5.14 -11.59 6.15
CA TYR A 108 6.03 -10.57 5.63
C TYR A 108 6.89 -11.20 4.54
N ILE A 109 6.83 -10.64 3.33
CA ILE A 109 7.60 -11.12 2.18
C ILE A 109 8.24 -9.94 1.45
N ASN A 110 9.36 -10.18 0.78
CA ASN A 110 9.97 -9.17 -0.09
C ASN A 110 9.30 -9.15 -1.48
N SER A 111 9.62 -8.13 -2.28
CA SER A 111 9.05 -7.96 -3.62
C SER A 111 9.27 -9.15 -4.56
N HIS A 112 10.43 -9.82 -4.47
CA HIS A 112 10.72 -11.02 -5.28
C HIS A 112 9.78 -12.18 -4.95
N GLN A 113 9.55 -12.42 -3.66
CA GLN A 113 8.61 -13.42 -3.18
C GLN A 113 7.18 -13.08 -3.59
N LEU A 114 6.77 -11.80 -3.52
CA LEU A 114 5.45 -11.37 -3.98
C LEU A 114 5.29 -11.62 -5.50
N ASN A 115 6.29 -11.30 -6.31
CA ASN A 115 6.25 -11.59 -7.75
C ASN A 115 6.10 -13.08 -8.06
N LYS A 116 6.77 -13.95 -7.28
CA LYS A 116 6.57 -15.40 -7.38
C LYS A 116 5.14 -15.81 -7.05
N LEU A 117 4.48 -15.19 -6.07
CA LEU A 117 3.07 -15.46 -5.79
C LEU A 117 2.19 -15.07 -6.96
N PHE A 118 2.40 -13.91 -7.57
CA PHE A 118 1.61 -13.49 -8.73
C PHE A 118 1.77 -14.44 -9.93
N ASN A 119 2.97 -14.96 -10.18
CA ASN A 119 3.20 -15.85 -11.32
C ASN A 119 2.79 -17.29 -11.05
N ASN A 120 3.08 -17.82 -9.86
CA ASN A 120 2.96 -19.25 -9.58
C ASN A 120 1.69 -19.60 -8.77
N ASN A 121 1.06 -18.61 -8.13
CA ASN A 121 -0.09 -18.79 -7.26
C ASN A 121 -1.23 -17.82 -7.59
N ALA A 122 -1.36 -17.42 -8.85
CA ALA A 122 -2.41 -16.51 -9.33
C ALA A 122 -3.84 -16.95 -8.90
N SER A 123 -4.13 -18.26 -8.94
CA SER A 123 -5.41 -18.84 -8.52
C SER A 123 -5.72 -18.71 -7.02
N SER A 124 -4.70 -18.46 -6.19
CA SER A 124 -4.89 -18.19 -4.77
C SER A 124 -5.30 -16.75 -4.49
N PHE A 125 -5.29 -15.88 -5.50
CA PHE A 125 -5.85 -14.54 -5.40
C PHE A 125 -7.32 -14.54 -5.78
N ASN A 126 -8.12 -13.69 -5.13
CA ASN A 126 -9.52 -13.47 -5.49
C ASN A 126 -9.68 -12.59 -6.76
N PHE A 127 -8.69 -12.56 -7.65
CA PHE A 127 -8.65 -11.67 -8.81
C PHE A 127 -9.83 -11.91 -9.75
N ASN A 128 -10.40 -10.83 -10.27
CA ASN A 128 -11.59 -10.87 -11.11
C ASN A 128 -11.47 -9.87 -12.26
N LEU A 129 -10.90 -10.34 -13.38
CA LEU A 129 -10.91 -9.62 -14.64
C LEU A 129 -11.06 -10.67 -15.76
N SER A 130 -12.14 -10.57 -16.53
CA SER A 130 -12.52 -11.60 -17.51
C SER A 130 -11.49 -11.80 -18.62
N ASN A 131 -10.69 -10.76 -18.93
CA ASN A 131 -9.93 -10.71 -20.18
C ASN A 131 -8.41 -10.75 -19.99
N GLN A 132 -7.89 -10.73 -18.75
CA GLN A 132 -6.43 -10.78 -18.51
C GLN A 132 -6.09 -11.65 -17.30
N PRO A 133 -5.07 -12.51 -17.36
CA PRO A 133 -4.60 -13.26 -16.21
C PRO A 133 -3.77 -12.38 -15.26
N LEU A 134 -3.89 -12.62 -13.95
CA LEU A 134 -3.02 -12.01 -12.95
C LEU A 134 -1.60 -12.59 -13.06
N ASN A 135 -0.61 -11.73 -13.30
CA ASN A 135 0.81 -12.09 -13.27
C ASN A 135 1.66 -10.87 -12.84
N SER A 136 2.96 -11.08 -12.63
CA SER A 136 3.86 -10.02 -12.15
C SER A 136 4.04 -8.87 -13.14
N ASN A 137 3.95 -9.13 -14.45
CA ASN A 137 4.09 -8.08 -15.47
C ASN A 137 2.88 -7.16 -15.42
N PHE A 138 1.68 -7.71 -15.41
CA PHE A 138 0.44 -6.95 -15.27
C PHE A 138 0.46 -6.08 -14.00
N ILE A 139 0.86 -6.64 -12.85
CA ILE A 139 0.95 -5.87 -11.60
C ILE A 139 2.01 -4.77 -11.68
N LYS A 140 3.16 -5.03 -12.33
CA LYS A 140 4.21 -4.03 -12.53
C LYS A 140 3.69 -2.86 -13.38
N ASP A 141 2.93 -3.14 -14.43
CA ASP A 141 2.32 -2.10 -15.29
C ASP A 141 1.32 -1.26 -14.50
N GLN A 142 0.50 -1.88 -13.64
CA GLN A 142 -0.42 -1.16 -12.75
C GLN A 142 0.30 -0.27 -11.73
N ILE A 143 1.43 -0.73 -11.17
CA ILE A 143 2.28 0.08 -10.30
C ILE A 143 2.87 1.26 -11.07
N HIS A 144 3.42 1.02 -12.25
CA HIS A 144 4.01 2.07 -13.08
C HIS A 144 2.97 3.15 -13.41
N LEU A 145 1.76 2.75 -13.80
CA LEU A 145 0.66 3.67 -14.10
C LEU A 145 0.27 4.51 -12.88
N MET A 146 0.19 3.90 -11.69
CA MET A 146 -0.08 4.61 -10.44
C MET A 146 0.99 5.66 -10.13
N ILE A 147 2.28 5.31 -10.27
CA ILE A 147 3.40 6.22 -10.00
C ILE A 147 3.43 7.38 -11.00
N VAL A 148 3.22 7.11 -12.30
CA VAL A 148 3.15 8.16 -13.31
C VAL A 148 2.02 9.14 -13.00
N ARG A 149 0.83 8.66 -12.65
CA ARG A 149 -0.30 9.52 -12.26
C ARG A 149 0.00 10.35 -11.01
N LEU A 150 0.62 9.75 -10.00
CA LEU A 150 1.05 10.47 -8.79
C LEU A 150 2.01 11.60 -9.16
N LEU A 151 3.05 11.31 -9.94
CA LEU A 151 4.06 12.29 -10.34
C LEU A 151 3.46 13.38 -11.23
N GLN A 152 2.55 13.04 -12.15
CA GLN A 152 1.86 14.03 -12.98
C GLN A 152 1.11 15.08 -12.15
N VAL A 153 0.43 14.65 -11.08
CA VAL A 153 -0.36 15.54 -10.21
C VAL A 153 0.51 16.31 -9.21
N THR A 154 1.69 15.78 -8.86
CA THR A 154 2.54 16.33 -7.79
C THR A 154 3.76 17.10 -8.28
N GLN A 155 4.24 16.87 -9.51
CA GLN A 155 5.48 17.46 -10.01
C GLN A 155 5.53 18.98 -9.89
N ASP A 156 4.45 19.69 -10.21
CA ASP A 156 4.44 21.16 -10.14
C ASP A 156 4.52 21.66 -8.70
N LYS A 157 3.92 20.91 -7.77
CA LYS A 157 4.01 21.20 -6.33
C LYS A 157 5.41 20.90 -5.80
N LEU A 158 6.03 19.81 -6.26
CA LEU A 158 7.40 19.45 -5.89
C LEU A 158 8.42 20.45 -6.40
N ARG A 159 8.17 21.06 -7.57
CA ARG A 159 9.03 22.08 -8.19
C ARG A 159 8.84 23.49 -7.62
N LYS A 160 7.92 23.70 -6.69
CA LYS A 160 7.82 25.00 -6.02
C LYS A 160 9.13 25.32 -5.32
N ASN A 161 9.68 26.50 -5.58
CA ASN A 161 10.93 26.97 -5.00
C ASN A 161 12.16 26.10 -5.34
N ILE A 162 12.14 25.43 -6.52
CA ILE A 162 13.20 24.53 -6.96
C ILE A 162 14.57 25.22 -7.10
N ASP A 163 14.60 26.51 -7.45
CA ASP A 163 15.83 27.28 -7.64
C ASP A 163 16.72 27.31 -6.39
N HIS A 164 16.13 27.19 -5.20
CA HIS A 164 16.89 27.14 -3.94
C HIS A 164 17.53 25.79 -3.65
N VAL A 165 17.09 24.72 -4.32
CA VAL A 165 17.54 23.34 -4.07
C VAL A 165 18.28 22.72 -5.27
N GLN A 166 18.12 23.26 -6.47
CA GLN A 166 18.91 22.88 -7.64
C GLN A 166 20.32 23.48 -7.56
N THR A 167 21.25 22.68 -7.05
CA THR A 167 22.68 23.02 -7.02
C THR A 167 23.49 21.97 -7.80
N PHE A 168 24.66 22.38 -8.32
CA PHE A 168 25.65 21.46 -8.86
C PHE A 168 26.86 21.38 -7.91
N PRO A 169 27.33 20.16 -7.53
CA PRO A 169 26.70 18.87 -7.79
C PRO A 169 25.35 18.72 -7.07
N ARG A 170 24.49 17.80 -7.51
CA ARG A 170 23.18 17.55 -6.88
C ARG A 170 23.37 17.14 -5.42
N ARG A 171 22.73 17.87 -4.49
CA ARG A 171 22.88 17.65 -3.03
C ARG A 171 21.67 17.04 -2.36
N PHE A 172 20.52 17.05 -3.02
CA PHE A 172 19.25 16.63 -2.43
C PHE A 172 18.68 15.44 -3.18
N PHE A 173 18.28 14.44 -2.41
CA PHE A 173 17.47 13.33 -2.86
C PHE A 173 16.52 12.97 -1.73
N GLN A 174 15.41 12.33 -2.05
CA GLN A 174 14.52 11.82 -1.03
C GLN A 174 13.97 10.45 -1.38
N LEU A 175 14.04 9.57 -0.38
CA LEU A 175 13.46 8.25 -0.42
C LEU A 175 12.07 8.29 0.22
N PHE A 176 11.07 7.92 -0.56
CA PHE A 176 9.67 7.82 -0.17
C PHE A 176 9.30 6.35 -0.03
N GLY A 177 8.58 6.03 1.05
CA GLY A 177 7.83 4.79 1.18
C GLY A 177 6.42 5.04 0.69
N ILE A 178 5.95 4.30 -0.30
CA ILE A 178 4.56 4.39 -0.77
C ILE A 178 3.83 3.14 -0.32
N ASP A 179 2.79 3.32 0.49
CA ASP A 179 1.89 2.27 0.88
C ASP A 179 0.76 2.12 -0.13
N GLN A 180 0.68 0.93 -0.73
CA GLN A 180 -0.33 0.59 -1.72
C GLN A 180 -1.07 -0.70 -1.40
N PHE A 181 -2.23 -0.84 -2.01
CA PHE A 181 -2.98 -2.09 -2.12
C PHE A 181 -3.52 -2.21 -3.56
N TRP A 182 -4.04 -3.39 -3.89
CA TRP A 182 -4.68 -3.63 -5.18
C TRP A 182 -6.17 -3.87 -5.01
N LEU A 183 -6.94 -3.46 -6.00
CA LEU A 183 -8.34 -3.85 -6.16
C LEU A 183 -8.44 -5.25 -6.77
N ARG A 184 -9.63 -5.85 -6.74
CA ARG A 184 -9.86 -7.20 -7.28
C ARG A 184 -9.57 -7.32 -8.78
N ASN A 185 -9.73 -6.22 -9.53
CA ASN A 185 -9.35 -6.13 -10.94
C ASN A 185 -7.84 -5.87 -11.15
N GLY A 186 -7.06 -5.82 -10.06
CA GLY A 186 -5.62 -5.59 -10.02
C GLY A 186 -5.18 -4.14 -10.20
N THR A 187 -6.10 -3.18 -10.25
CA THR A 187 -5.76 -1.75 -10.22
C THR A 187 -5.00 -1.43 -8.93
N SER A 188 -3.87 -0.73 -9.04
CA SER A 188 -3.08 -0.29 -7.89
C SER A 188 -3.64 1.00 -7.30
N MET A 189 -3.76 1.06 -5.98
CA MET A 189 -4.18 2.24 -5.22
C MET A 189 -3.19 2.53 -4.10
N MET A 190 -2.83 3.80 -3.94
CA MET A 190 -2.01 4.30 -2.83
C MET A 190 -2.89 4.93 -1.75
N TYR A 191 -2.44 4.93 -0.49
CA TYR A 191 -3.14 5.59 0.61
C TYR A 191 -2.23 6.40 1.55
N GLU A 192 -0.92 6.16 1.55
CA GLU A 192 0.07 6.95 2.29
C GLU A 192 1.44 6.95 1.59
#